data_AF-A0A349CK80-F1
#
_entry.id   AF-A0A349CK80-F1
#
_cell.length_a   1.000
_cell.length_b   1.000
_cell.length_c   1.000
_cell.angle_alpha   90.00
_cell.angle_beta   90.00
_cell.angle_gamma   90.00
#
_symmetry.space_group_name_H-M   'P 1'
#
loop_
_entity.id
_entity.type
_entity.pdbx_description
1 polymer ?
#
loop_
_entity_poly.entity_id
_entity_poly.type
_entity_poly.pdbx_seq_one_letter_code
_entity_poly.pdbx_strand_id
1 'polypeptide(L)'
;MTKNKPNKYLKDFLTLLDEQGKVSLNGDKPAYRGITLQPPERTYGERFIMVGDAAGQVKPLTGGGIYFGLLCADIAVKTIDRALNEDDFRAVKLAVYEKEWKQKLNKEMQICRFARAIYSKLNNRQLDRLIDISNTFGIVDEITASDELDFDFHSRVIRKATTLPMVSKLLWHRIAG
;
A
#
# COMPACT_ATOMS: atom_id res chain seq x y z
N MET A 1 -0.63 -9.87 -4.71
CA MET A 1 -2.07 -9.74 -5.06
C MET A 1 -2.28 -10.00 -6.56
N THR A 2 -3.01 -11.06 -6.89
CA THR A 2 -3.25 -11.45 -8.29
C THR A 2 -4.38 -10.61 -8.88
N LYS A 3 -4.15 -9.95 -10.02
CA LYS A 3 -5.19 -9.10 -10.64
C LYS A 3 -6.31 -9.92 -11.30
N ASN A 4 -6.01 -11.11 -11.81
CA ASN A 4 -6.89 -11.81 -12.75
C ASN A 4 -7.56 -13.08 -12.20
N LYS A 5 -7.01 -13.70 -11.14
CA LYS A 5 -7.51 -14.99 -10.62
C LYS A 5 -7.54 -15.09 -9.08
N PRO A 6 -7.95 -14.04 -8.33
CA PRO A 6 -7.91 -14.09 -6.86
C PRO A 6 -8.78 -15.22 -6.28
N ASN A 7 -9.94 -15.48 -6.88
CA ASN A 7 -10.84 -16.56 -6.47
C ASN A 7 -10.20 -17.95 -6.62
N LYS A 8 -9.44 -18.18 -7.69
CA LYS A 8 -8.77 -19.47 -7.90
C LYS A 8 -7.76 -19.73 -6.78
N TYR A 9 -6.82 -18.80 -6.58
CA TYR A 9 -5.77 -18.99 -5.58
C TYR A 9 -6.31 -19.03 -4.15
N LEU A 10 -7.36 -18.26 -3.84
CA LEU A 10 -8.00 -18.33 -2.54
C LEU A 10 -8.68 -19.68 -2.31
N LYS A 11 -9.38 -20.21 -3.31
CA LYS A 11 -9.97 -21.57 -3.23
C LYS A 11 -8.90 -22.63 -3.05
N ASP A 12 -7.85 -22.63 -3.87
CA ASP A 12 -6.75 -23.59 -3.80
C ASP A 12 -6.11 -23.57 -2.39
N PHE A 13 -5.90 -22.37 -1.82
CA PHE A 13 -5.35 -22.20 -0.47
C PHE A 13 -6.32 -22.67 0.64
N LEU A 14 -7.61 -22.38 0.51
CA LEU A 14 -8.62 -22.82 1.48
C LEU A 14 -8.76 -24.35 1.47
N THR A 15 -8.78 -24.99 0.29
CA THR A 15 -8.78 -26.45 0.16
C THR A 15 -7.57 -27.06 0.86
N LEU A 16 -6.37 -26.49 0.65
CA LEU A 16 -5.16 -26.95 1.33
C LEU A 16 -5.28 -26.87 2.87
N LEU A 17 -5.89 -25.82 3.40
CA LEU A 17 -6.07 -25.67 4.86
C LEU A 17 -7.13 -26.63 5.42
N ASP A 18 -8.17 -26.93 4.64
CA ASP A 18 -9.22 -27.90 4.98
C ASP A 18 -8.66 -29.33 5.01
N GLU A 19 -7.88 -29.71 3.99
CA GLU A 19 -7.16 -30.99 3.93
C GLU A 19 -6.18 -31.17 5.11
N GLN A 20 -5.61 -30.07 5.61
CA GLN A 20 -4.75 -30.05 6.79
C GLN A 20 -5.53 -30.04 8.12
N GLY A 21 -6.87 -30.01 8.10
CA GLY A 21 -7.72 -29.91 9.28
C GLY A 21 -7.58 -28.60 10.05
N LYS A 22 -7.04 -27.53 9.42
CA LYS A 22 -6.83 -26.22 10.06
C LYS A 22 -8.06 -25.33 10.01
N VAL A 23 -8.90 -25.54 9.01
CA VAL A 23 -10.18 -24.85 8.83
C VAL A 23 -11.24 -25.88 8.44
N SER A 24 -12.52 -25.53 8.57
CA SER A 24 -13.63 -26.32 8.06
C SER A 24 -14.42 -25.49 7.06
N LEU A 25 -14.44 -25.93 5.81
CA LEU A 25 -15.20 -25.27 4.75
C LEU A 25 -16.65 -25.75 4.78
N ASN A 26 -17.47 -25.18 5.67
CA ASN A 26 -18.90 -25.50 5.85
C ASN A 26 -19.81 -25.05 4.67
N GLY A 27 -19.31 -25.06 3.44
CA GLY A 27 -20.04 -24.61 2.25
C GLY A 27 -20.09 -23.09 2.06
N ASP A 28 -19.49 -22.31 2.96
CA ASP A 28 -19.40 -20.85 2.83
C ASP A 28 -18.53 -20.46 1.63
N LYS A 29 -19.06 -19.56 0.80
CA LYS A 29 -18.30 -19.02 -0.33
C LYS A 29 -17.37 -17.91 0.16
N PRO A 30 -16.07 -17.95 -0.17
CA PRO A 30 -15.16 -16.90 0.22
C PRO A 30 -15.55 -15.56 -0.44
N ALA A 31 -15.63 -14.51 0.37
CA ALA A 31 -15.84 -13.14 -0.09
C ALA A 31 -14.49 -12.43 -0.30
N TYR A 32 -14.42 -11.59 -1.33
CA TYR A 32 -13.25 -10.74 -1.59
C TYR A 32 -13.70 -9.42 -2.19
N ARG A 33 -12.93 -8.36 -1.94
CA ARG A 33 -13.17 -7.01 -2.47
C ARG A 33 -11.91 -6.44 -3.09
N GLY A 34 -12.12 -5.49 -3.99
CA GLY A 34 -11.04 -4.63 -4.47
C GLY A 34 -10.51 -3.74 -3.34
N ILE A 35 -9.23 -3.37 -3.45
CA ILE A 35 -8.61 -2.37 -2.59
C ILE A 35 -8.20 -1.21 -3.48
N THR A 36 -8.56 0.01 -3.09
CA THR A 36 -8.25 1.22 -3.85
C THR A 36 -6.81 1.63 -3.57
N LEU A 37 -5.92 1.41 -4.55
CA LEU A 37 -4.47 1.68 -4.40
C LEU A 37 -4.06 3.10 -4.82
N GLN A 38 -5.03 3.94 -5.22
CA GLN A 38 -4.80 5.31 -5.65
C GLN A 38 -5.92 6.21 -5.14
N PRO A 39 -5.59 7.34 -4.50
CA PRO A 39 -6.58 8.32 -4.09
C PRO A 39 -7.26 8.96 -5.32
N PRO A 40 -8.52 9.42 -5.18
CA PRO A 40 -9.18 10.23 -6.21
C PRO A 40 -8.44 11.56 -6.41
N GLU A 41 -8.83 12.32 -7.45
CA GLU A 41 -8.25 13.64 -7.72
C GLU A 41 -8.39 14.58 -6.51
N ARG A 42 -9.55 14.53 -5.84
CA ARG A 42 -9.86 15.25 -4.61
C ARG A 42 -10.52 14.34 -3.57
N THR A 43 -10.14 14.55 -2.32
CA THR A 43 -10.65 13.86 -1.12
C THR A 43 -11.55 14.76 -0.27
N TYR A 44 -12.04 15.86 -0.84
CA TYR A 44 -12.91 16.84 -0.19
C TYR A 44 -13.81 17.54 -1.22
N GLY A 45 -14.86 18.18 -0.75
CA GLY A 45 -15.71 19.10 -1.51
C GLY A 45 -16.54 19.97 -0.58
N GLU A 46 -17.63 20.55 -1.06
CA GLU A 46 -18.50 21.35 -0.19
C GLU A 46 -19.24 20.43 0.79
N ARG A 47 -19.09 20.70 2.10
CA ARG A 47 -19.72 19.94 3.19
C ARG A 47 -19.35 18.45 3.26
N PHE A 48 -18.27 18.00 2.62
CA PHE A 48 -17.79 16.63 2.77
C PHE A 48 -16.26 16.50 2.68
N ILE A 49 -15.75 15.45 3.32
CA ILE A 49 -14.40 14.90 3.14
C ILE A 49 -14.46 13.38 3.04
N MET A 50 -13.50 12.78 2.35
CA MET A 50 -13.34 11.33 2.22
C MET A 50 -12.17 10.88 3.09
N VAL A 51 -12.30 9.73 3.77
CA VAL A 51 -11.26 9.17 4.65
C VAL A 51 -11.13 7.66 4.41
N GLY A 52 -9.97 7.09 4.71
CA GLY A 52 -9.69 5.65 4.64
C GLY A 52 -9.74 5.10 3.21
N ASP A 53 -10.26 3.89 3.05
CA ASP A 53 -10.33 3.21 1.74
C ASP A 53 -11.19 3.98 0.73
N ALA A 54 -12.21 4.72 1.19
CA ALA A 54 -13.02 5.59 0.33
C ALA A 54 -12.20 6.74 -0.29
N ALA A 55 -11.16 7.20 0.42
CA ALA A 55 -10.21 8.20 -0.06
C ALA A 55 -8.97 7.59 -0.74
N GLY A 56 -8.91 6.26 -0.90
CA GLY A 56 -7.71 5.57 -1.38
C GLY A 56 -6.49 5.76 -0.48
N GLN A 57 -6.70 5.98 0.82
CA GLN A 57 -5.65 6.16 1.83
C GLN A 57 -5.13 4.80 2.29
N VAL A 58 -4.53 4.09 1.34
CA VAL A 58 -4.02 2.73 1.51
C VAL A 58 -2.57 2.71 1.09
N LYS A 59 -1.74 1.95 1.81
CA LYS A 59 -0.36 1.66 1.47
C LYS A 59 -0.30 0.84 0.18
N PRO A 60 0.13 1.41 -0.96
CA PRO A 60 -0.12 0.78 -2.26
C PRO A 60 0.63 -0.53 -2.47
N LEU A 61 1.75 -0.75 -1.76
CA LEU A 61 2.57 -1.95 -1.89
C LEU A 61 1.90 -3.17 -1.25
N THR A 62 1.38 -3.03 -0.03
CA THR A 62 0.82 -4.12 0.77
C THR A 62 -0.71 -4.19 0.71
N GLY A 63 -1.37 -3.07 0.39
CA GLY A 63 -2.82 -2.94 0.51
C GLY A 63 -3.30 -2.64 1.93
N GLY A 64 -2.39 -2.43 2.89
CA GLY A 64 -2.74 -2.07 4.28
C GLY A 64 -3.21 -0.62 4.38
N GLY A 65 -4.35 -0.37 5.03
CA GLY A 65 -4.94 0.97 5.13
C GLY A 65 -5.29 1.42 6.55
N ILE A 66 -5.10 0.57 7.57
CA ILE A 66 -5.53 0.88 8.95
C ILE A 66 -4.77 2.11 9.47
N TYR A 67 -3.43 2.07 9.48
CA TYR A 67 -2.63 3.18 9.96
C TYR A 67 -2.85 4.47 9.15
N PHE A 68 -2.86 4.37 7.81
CA PHE A 68 -3.10 5.54 6.94
C PHE A 68 -4.49 6.13 7.17
N GLY A 69 -5.51 5.27 7.31
CA GLY A 69 -6.88 5.68 7.60
C GLY A 69 -7.00 6.38 8.96
N LEU A 70 -6.36 5.86 10.01
CA LEU A 70 -6.35 6.47 11.35
C LEU A 70 -5.62 7.81 11.35
N LEU A 71 -4.43 7.87 10.74
CA LEU A 71 -3.69 9.12 10.60
C LEU A 71 -4.52 10.19 9.88
N CYS A 72 -5.20 9.80 8.80
CA CYS A 72 -6.07 10.72 8.07
C CYS A 72 -7.34 11.06 8.85
N ALA A 73 -7.88 10.15 9.66
CA ALA A 73 -9.00 10.44 10.55
C ALA A 73 -8.64 11.55 11.56
N ASP A 74 -7.44 11.53 12.14
CA ASP A 74 -7.00 12.60 13.05
C ASP A 74 -6.93 13.97 12.37
N ILE A 75 -6.48 14.01 11.11
CA ILE A 75 -6.40 15.23 10.29
C ILE A 75 -7.82 15.70 9.93
N ALA A 76 -8.70 14.76 9.58
CA ALA A 76 -10.10 14.99 9.27
C ALA A 76 -10.83 15.64 10.46
N VAL A 77 -10.68 15.08 11.66
CA VAL A 77 -11.29 15.61 12.89
C VAL A 77 -10.87 17.07 13.11
N LYS A 78 -9.57 17.37 13.04
CA LYS A 78 -9.06 18.75 13.20
C LYS A 78 -9.62 19.72 12.16
N THR A 79 -9.78 19.24 10.91
CA THR A 79 -10.31 20.07 9.83
C THR A 79 -11.80 20.34 10.01
N ILE A 80 -12.57 19.31 10.37
CA ILE A 80 -14.02 19.42 10.62
C ILE A 80 -14.29 20.29 11.85
N ASP A 81 -13.55 20.12 12.94
CA ASP A 81 -13.69 20.93 14.16
C ASP A 81 -13.52 22.42 13.87
N ARG A 82 -12.50 22.79 13.08
CA ARG A 82 -12.32 24.17 12.62
C ARG A 82 -13.51 24.66 11.77
N ALA A 83 -13.97 23.84 10.82
CA ALA A 83 -15.09 24.20 9.96
C ALA A 83 -16.41 24.38 10.74
N LEU A 84 -16.63 23.57 11.79
CA LEU A 84 -17.75 23.72 12.72
C LEU A 84 -17.67 25.02 13.52
N ASN A 85 -16.51 25.33 14.09
CA ASN A 85 -16.31 26.56 14.87
C ASN A 85 -16.47 27.84 14.03
N GLU A 86 -16.15 27.78 12.74
CA GLU A 86 -16.29 28.90 11.80
C GLU A 86 -17.65 28.91 11.05
N ASP A 87 -18.48 27.87 11.20
CA ASP A 87 -19.65 27.57 10.37
C ASP A 87 -19.39 27.71 8.85
N ASP A 88 -18.20 27.24 8.41
CA ASP A 88 -17.74 27.39 7.02
C ASP A 88 -17.24 26.05 6.44
N PHE A 89 -18.13 25.41 5.69
CA PHE A 89 -17.91 24.11 5.06
C PHE A 89 -17.64 24.20 3.56
N ARG A 90 -17.26 25.38 3.06
CA ARG A 90 -16.90 25.54 1.65
C ARG A 90 -15.70 24.67 1.33
N ALA A 91 -15.65 24.16 0.11
CA ALA A 91 -14.55 23.29 -0.35
C ALA A 91 -13.16 23.91 -0.10
N VAL A 92 -13.03 25.25 -0.23
CA VAL A 92 -11.77 25.96 0.02
C VAL A 92 -11.27 25.81 1.47
N LYS A 93 -12.18 25.77 2.45
CA LYS A 93 -11.84 25.56 3.85
C LYS A 93 -11.45 24.11 4.13
N LEU A 94 -12.16 23.16 3.51
CA LEU A 94 -11.89 21.73 3.67
C LEU A 94 -10.66 21.24 2.87
N ALA A 95 -10.16 22.03 1.90
CA ALA A 95 -8.96 21.71 1.13
C ALA A 95 -7.70 21.50 1.99
N VAL A 96 -7.66 22.08 3.19
CA VAL A 96 -6.54 21.92 4.12
C VAL A 96 -6.36 20.46 4.56
N TYR A 97 -7.46 19.71 4.73
CA TYR A 97 -7.42 18.28 5.03
C TYR A 97 -6.58 17.52 4.01
N GLU A 98 -6.87 17.75 2.73
CA GLU A 98 -6.16 17.07 1.65
C GLU A 98 -4.68 17.43 1.60
N LYS A 99 -4.38 18.73 1.76
CA LYS A 99 -3.01 19.22 1.79
C LYS A 99 -2.21 18.54 2.91
N GLU A 100 -2.76 18.47 4.11
CA GLU A 100 -2.08 17.92 5.29
C GLU A 100 -1.82 16.41 5.17
N TRP A 101 -2.82 15.62 4.75
CA TRP A 101 -2.59 14.18 4.62
C TRP A 101 -1.65 13.86 3.45
N LYS A 102 -1.76 14.59 2.32
CA LYS A 102 -0.82 14.42 1.19
C LYS A 102 0.60 14.77 1.59
N GLN A 103 0.81 15.80 2.41
CA GLN A 103 2.13 16.15 2.92
C GLN A 103 2.78 15.01 3.70
N LYS A 104 2.00 14.25 4.48
CA LYS A 104 2.48 13.12 5.28
C LYS A 104 2.67 11.83 4.46
N LEU A 105 1.75 11.52 3.55
CA LEU A 105 1.66 10.19 2.94
C LEU A 105 2.00 10.12 1.45
N ASN A 106 1.85 11.21 0.69
CA ASN A 106 1.88 11.12 -0.77
C ASN A 106 3.23 10.60 -1.31
N LYS A 107 4.35 11.03 -0.72
CA LYS A 107 5.69 10.57 -1.11
C LYS A 107 5.88 9.07 -0.86
N GLU A 108 5.46 8.60 0.32
CA GLU A 108 5.48 7.17 0.69
C GLU A 108 4.61 6.36 -0.29
N MET A 109 3.38 6.81 -0.55
CA MET A 109 2.46 6.17 -1.47
C MET A 109 3.02 6.10 -2.90
N GLN A 110 3.69 7.16 -3.38
CA GLN A 110 4.34 7.16 -4.70
C GLN A 110 5.44 6.11 -4.79
N ILE A 111 6.32 6.03 -3.78
CA ILE A 111 7.41 5.05 -3.75
C ILE A 111 6.86 3.62 -3.68
N CYS A 112 5.86 3.38 -2.82
CA CYS A 112 5.18 2.10 -2.73
C CYS A 112 4.49 1.71 -4.06
N ARG A 113 3.83 2.65 -4.76
CA ARG A 113 3.24 2.40 -6.09
C ARG A 113 4.29 2.01 -7.11
N PHE A 114 5.42 2.72 -7.12
CA PHE A 114 6.52 2.42 -8.01
C PHE A 114 7.12 1.04 -7.75
N ALA A 115 7.42 0.72 -6.49
CA ALA A 115 7.89 -0.60 -6.07
C ALA A 115 6.91 -1.70 -6.48
N ARG A 116 5.61 -1.47 -6.26
CA ARG A 116 4.55 -2.39 -6.70
C ARG A 116 4.54 -2.60 -8.22
N ALA A 117 4.74 -1.54 -9.01
CA ALA A 117 4.79 -1.65 -10.45
C ALA A 117 5.97 -2.50 -10.92
N ILE A 118 7.14 -2.40 -10.27
CA ILE A 118 8.30 -3.27 -10.54
C ILE A 118 7.99 -4.70 -10.15
N TYR A 119 7.56 -4.91 -8.90
CA TYR A 119 7.22 -6.24 -8.37
C TYR A 119 6.22 -6.97 -9.27
N SER A 120 5.20 -6.26 -9.78
CA SER A 120 4.18 -6.86 -10.65
C SER A 120 4.68 -7.36 -12.01
N LYS A 121 5.90 -6.99 -12.41
CA LYS A 121 6.54 -7.43 -13.66
C LYS A 121 7.47 -8.63 -13.46
N LEU A 122 7.80 -8.98 -12.22
CA LEU A 122 8.68 -10.10 -11.93
C LEU A 122 7.90 -11.42 -12.02
N ASN A 123 8.48 -12.41 -12.68
CA ASN A 123 7.99 -13.79 -12.60
C ASN A 123 8.57 -14.51 -11.38
N ASN A 124 8.03 -15.70 -11.06
CA ASN A 124 8.45 -16.47 -9.90
C ASN A 124 9.97 -16.75 -9.89
N ARG A 125 10.57 -17.16 -11.02
CA ARG A 125 12.02 -17.41 -11.09
C ARG A 125 12.87 -16.18 -10.78
N GLN A 126 12.43 -15.00 -11.24
CA GLN A 126 13.11 -13.73 -10.93
C GLN A 126 12.94 -13.35 -9.46
N LEU A 127 11.77 -13.61 -8.88
CA LEU A 127 11.50 -13.36 -7.46
C LEU A 127 12.34 -14.29 -6.58
N ASP A 128 12.40 -15.58 -6.89
CA ASP A 128 13.20 -16.57 -6.18
C ASP A 128 14.68 -16.16 -6.20
N ARG A 129 15.20 -15.78 -7.39
CA ARG A 129 16.57 -15.29 -7.52
C ARG A 129 16.84 -14.03 -6.71
N LEU A 130 15.88 -13.11 -6.59
CA LEU A 130 16.02 -11.91 -5.76
C LEU A 130 16.10 -12.28 -4.27
N ILE A 131 15.29 -13.24 -3.82
CA ILE A 131 15.32 -13.74 -2.45
C ILE A 131 16.66 -14.42 -2.17
N ASP A 132 17.13 -15.28 -3.07
CA ASP A 132 18.43 -15.96 -2.94
C ASP A 132 19.59 -14.98 -2.84
N ILE A 133 19.61 -13.96 -3.71
CA ILE A 133 20.61 -12.87 -3.65
C ILE A 133 20.48 -12.12 -2.33
N SER A 134 19.27 -11.78 -1.89
CA SER A 134 19.05 -11.04 -0.65
C SER A 134 19.57 -11.80 0.57
N ASN A 135 19.39 -13.13 0.60
CA ASN A 135 19.93 -14.00 1.65
C ASN A 135 21.45 -14.14 1.55
N THR A 136 21.98 -14.35 0.34
CA THR A 136 23.42 -14.54 0.10
C THR A 136 24.24 -13.32 0.53
N PHE A 137 23.72 -12.11 0.30
CA PHE A 137 24.39 -10.86 0.63
C PHE A 137 24.00 -10.29 2.01
N GLY A 138 23.25 -11.04 2.84
CA GLY A 138 22.87 -10.60 4.19
C GLY A 138 21.98 -9.36 4.21
N ILE A 139 21.30 -9.04 3.10
CA ILE A 139 20.49 -7.83 2.96
C ILE A 139 19.31 -7.87 3.95
N VAL A 140 18.73 -9.06 4.15
CA VAL A 140 17.62 -9.26 5.09
C VAL A 140 18.08 -8.98 6.52
N ASP A 141 19.25 -9.49 6.90
CA ASP A 141 19.83 -9.29 8.23
C ASP A 141 20.20 -7.82 8.44
N GLU A 142 20.77 -7.17 7.42
CA GLU A 142 21.13 -5.75 7.46
C GLU A 142 19.88 -4.85 7.60
N ILE A 143 18.80 -5.15 6.88
CA ILE A 143 17.53 -4.41 7.00
C ILE A 143 16.92 -4.64 8.39
N THR A 144 16.94 -5.88 8.89
CA THR A 144 16.34 -6.25 10.19
C THR A 144 17.11 -5.64 11.36
N ALA A 145 18.44 -5.55 11.26
CA ALA A 145 19.30 -4.93 12.27
C ALA A 145 19.30 -3.39 12.21
N SER A 146 18.71 -2.79 11.17
CA SER A 146 18.64 -1.34 11.01
C SER A 146 17.37 -0.74 11.61
N ASP A 147 17.48 0.45 12.18
CA ASP A 147 16.34 1.28 12.58
C ASP A 147 15.56 1.85 11.37
N GLU A 148 15.91 1.44 10.15
CA GLU A 148 15.24 1.87 8.92
C GLU A 148 13.93 1.12 8.66
N LEU A 149 13.70 0.01 9.38
CA LEU A 149 12.55 -0.85 9.19
C LEU A 149 11.32 -0.29 9.91
N ASP A 150 10.59 0.55 9.18
CA ASP A 150 9.29 1.05 9.60
C ASP A 150 8.18 0.24 8.91
N PHE A 151 7.33 -0.38 9.74
CA PHE A 151 6.22 -1.21 9.29
C PHE A 151 5.24 -0.42 8.41
N ASP A 152 5.02 0.85 8.73
CA ASP A 152 4.08 1.72 8.03
C ASP A 152 4.75 2.54 6.93
N PHE A 153 6.06 2.78 7.02
CA PHE A 153 6.85 3.52 6.01
C PHE A 153 7.96 2.66 5.37
N HIS A 154 7.67 2.07 4.21
CA HIS A 154 8.63 1.19 3.51
C HIS A 154 9.58 1.93 2.56
N SER A 155 9.42 3.24 2.34
CA SER A 155 10.23 3.97 1.37
C SER A 155 11.74 3.88 1.60
N ARG A 156 12.19 3.78 2.87
CA ARG A 156 13.62 3.64 3.22
C ARG A 156 14.18 2.33 2.69
N VAL A 157 13.55 1.21 3.07
CA VAL A 157 13.91 -0.14 2.60
C VAL A 157 13.83 -0.25 1.08
N ILE A 158 12.76 0.27 0.47
CA ILE A 158 12.59 0.25 -0.99
C ILE A 158 13.73 0.98 -1.69
N ARG A 159 14.12 2.16 -1.21
CA ARG A 159 15.23 2.93 -1.80
C ARG A 159 16.54 2.17 -1.74
N LYS A 160 16.84 1.52 -0.61
CA LYS A 160 18.02 0.67 -0.47
C LYS A 160 17.96 -0.50 -1.46
N ALA A 161 16.82 -1.16 -1.60
CA ALA A 161 16.65 -2.25 -2.56
C ALA A 161 16.83 -1.81 -4.04
N THR A 162 16.57 -0.54 -4.39
CA THR A 162 16.79 -0.05 -5.77
C THR A 162 18.26 0.08 -6.18
N THR A 163 19.20 0.09 -5.23
CA THR A 163 20.64 0.09 -5.55
C THR A 163 21.14 -1.29 -5.97
N LEU A 164 20.34 -2.34 -5.79
CA LEU A 164 20.71 -3.70 -6.18
C LEU A 164 20.83 -3.81 -7.71
N PRO A 165 21.94 -4.40 -8.24
CA PRO A 165 22.23 -4.43 -9.68
C PRO A 165 21.12 -5.04 -10.55
N MET A 166 20.37 -6.00 -10.01
CA MET A 166 19.25 -6.61 -10.74
C MET A 166 18.06 -5.65 -10.86
N VAL A 167 17.74 -4.94 -9.77
CA VAL A 167 16.64 -3.96 -9.73
C VAL A 167 16.99 -2.76 -10.61
N SER A 168 18.22 -2.26 -10.53
CA SER A 168 18.69 -1.16 -11.37
C SER A 168 18.59 -1.52 -12.86
N LYS A 169 19.04 -2.71 -13.29
CA LYS A 169 18.90 -3.16 -14.70
C LYS A 169 17.44 -3.18 -15.18
N LEU A 170 16.51 -3.61 -14.33
CA LEU A 170 15.06 -3.58 -14.59
C LEU A 170 14.50 -2.16 -14.68
N LEU A 171 15.03 -1.21 -13.90
CA LEU A 171 14.67 0.21 -13.94
C LEU A 171 15.17 0.90 -15.22
N TRP A 172 16.41 0.60 -15.64
CA TRP A 172 17.03 1.16 -16.85
C TRP A 172 16.24 0.84 -18.12
N HIS A 173 15.74 -0.39 -18.27
CA HIS A 173 14.88 -0.78 -19.39
C HIS A 173 13.54 -0.05 -19.46
N ARG A 174 13.16 0.70 -18.41
CA ARG A 174 11.90 1.45 -18.32
C ARG A 174 12.05 2.95 -18.52
N ILE A 175 13.28 3.48 -18.45
CA ILE A 175 13.60 4.88 -18.72
C ILE A 175 14.07 5.06 -20.17
N ALA A 176 14.70 4.02 -20.73
CA ALA A 176 15.23 4.01 -22.11
C ALA A 176 14.23 3.53 -23.18
N GLY A 177 12.95 3.34 -22.84
CA GLY A 177 11.89 2.93 -23.77
C GLY A 177 10.55 3.49 -23.35
#